data_AF-A0A8J6L0U6-F1
#
_entry.id   AF-A0A8J6L0U6-F1
#
_cell.length_a   1.000
_cell.length_b   1.000
_cell.length_c   1.000
_cell.angle_alpha   90.00
_cell.angle_beta   90.00
_cell.angle_gamma   90.00
#
_symmetry.space_group_name_H-M   'P 1'
#
loop_
_entity.id
_entity.type
_entity.pdbx_description
1 polymer ?
#
loop_
_entity_poly.entity_id
_entity_poly.type
_entity_poly.pdbx_seq_one_letter_code
_entity_poly.pdbx_strand_id
1 'polypeptide(L)'
;MEDGPAGGTLLREASTEEAEPLGAAWSGDSGHVSQSHSSASGPWEVDGPEDAPGRDLPLLRRAALGYASSLLPVTGPRPEVEALDASLEDLLARVDEFVGMLDMIRGDSSHVVSEGVPRIHAKAAEMRRIYGRIDKLEAFVRMIGSSVARMEEQVTKAEAELGTFPRAFRRLLHTISVPALFKSAPTGPQRAAYEPPVLFRTEDHFPGCEDRPQL
;
A
#
# COMPACT_ATOMS: atom_id res chain seq x y z
N MET A 1 -24.04 -34.05 10.94
CA MET A 1 -23.47 -35.33 10.49
C MET A 1 -22.75 -35.01 9.20
N GLU A 2 -21.42 -34.94 9.10
CA GLU A 2 -20.28 -35.29 9.95
C GLU A 2 -19.16 -34.31 9.52
N ASP A 3 -18.58 -33.57 10.46
CA ASP A 3 -17.23 -33.76 11.03
C ASP A 3 -16.10 -33.09 10.24
N GLY A 4 -15.46 -32.13 10.89
CA GLY A 4 -14.09 -31.71 10.58
C GLY A 4 -13.07 -32.58 11.32
N PRO A 5 -11.79 -32.21 11.21
CA PRO A 5 -11.00 -32.18 12.43
C PRO A 5 -10.14 -30.91 12.58
N ALA A 6 -9.96 -30.57 13.85
CA ALA A 6 -9.06 -29.58 14.39
C ALA A 6 -7.59 -29.99 14.24
N GLY A 7 -6.71 -28.98 14.27
CA GLY A 7 -5.27 -29.16 14.41
C GLY A 7 -4.58 -27.81 14.63
N GLY A 8 -4.65 -27.31 15.86
CA GLY A 8 -3.91 -26.14 16.30
C GLY A 8 -2.50 -26.52 16.78
N THR A 9 -1.53 -25.66 16.47
CA THR A 9 -0.23 -25.49 17.16
C THR A 9 0.25 -24.08 16.77
N LEU A 10 0.03 -23.07 17.61
CA LEU A 10 0.96 -22.55 18.62
C LEU A 10 2.34 -22.18 18.09
N LEU A 11 2.52 -20.87 17.88
CA LEU A 11 3.57 -20.02 18.47
C LEU A 11 4.91 -20.69 18.77
N ARG A 12 5.94 -20.29 18.02
CA ARG A 12 7.29 -20.19 18.57
C ARG A 12 8.02 -19.01 17.94
N GLU A 13 8.25 -18.03 18.80
CA GLU A 13 9.20 -16.94 18.65
C GLU A 13 10.59 -17.48 18.31
N ALA A 14 11.27 -16.79 17.40
CA ALA A 14 12.71 -16.72 17.35
C ALA A 14 13.09 -15.32 16.84
N SER A 15 12.90 -14.34 17.72
CA SER A 15 13.75 -13.15 17.72
C SER A 15 15.18 -13.65 17.83
N THR A 16 15.99 -13.39 16.80
CA THR A 16 17.44 -13.47 16.92
C THR A 16 17.94 -12.06 16.62
N GLU A 17 18.05 -11.27 17.68
CA GLU A 17 19.10 -10.28 17.78
C GLU A 17 20.42 -11.00 17.50
N GLU A 18 21.13 -10.59 16.46
CA GLU A 18 22.58 -10.72 16.43
C GLU A 18 23.11 -9.33 16.14
N ALA A 19 23.70 -8.79 17.20
CA ALA A 19 24.31 -7.49 17.30
C ALA A 19 25.41 -7.30 16.25
N GLU A 20 25.57 -6.04 15.84
CA GLU A 20 26.77 -5.53 15.22
C GLU A 20 28.04 -6.08 15.90
N PRO A 21 29.02 -6.60 15.14
CA PRO A 21 30.39 -6.54 15.58
C PRO A 21 30.90 -5.14 15.29
N LEU A 22 30.93 -4.37 16.38
CA LEU A 22 31.90 -3.31 16.68
C LEU A 22 33.18 -3.39 15.85
N GLY A 23 33.52 -2.26 15.24
CA GLY A 23 34.89 -1.75 15.27
C GLY A 23 35.95 -2.65 14.67
N ALA A 24 35.86 -2.92 13.37
CA ALA A 24 37.08 -3.11 12.60
C ALA A 24 37.73 -1.75 12.41
N ALA A 25 38.51 -1.34 13.41
CA ALA A 25 39.52 -0.31 13.27
C ALA A 25 40.33 -0.65 12.00
N TRP A 26 40.15 0.12 10.94
CA TRP A 26 41.10 0.13 9.84
C TRP A 26 42.35 0.79 10.38
N SER A 27 43.19 -0.06 10.98
CA SER A 27 44.55 0.21 11.36
C SER A 27 45.21 1.00 10.24
N GLY A 28 45.62 2.22 10.58
CA GLY A 28 46.50 3.00 9.73
C GLY A 28 47.74 2.17 9.45
N ASP A 29 47.84 1.66 8.22
CA ASP A 29 49.08 1.15 7.69
C ASP A 29 49.96 2.36 7.34
N SER A 30 50.65 2.81 8.39
CA SER A 30 51.66 3.84 8.34
C SER A 30 52.82 3.36 7.46
N GLY A 31 52.84 3.86 6.23
CA GLY A 31 54.02 4.20 5.45
C GLY A 31 55.25 3.31 5.61
N HIS A 32 55.41 2.35 4.69
CA HIS A 32 56.73 1.94 4.25
C HIS A 32 57.00 2.51 2.85
N VAL A 33 57.38 3.79 2.80
CA VAL A 33 58.03 4.35 1.61
C VAL A 33 59.42 3.75 1.56
N SER A 34 59.61 2.73 0.71
CA SER A 34 60.96 2.29 0.33
C SER A 34 61.66 3.46 -0.37
N GLN A 35 62.48 4.19 0.38
CA GLN A 35 63.46 5.09 -0.18
C GLN A 35 64.61 4.26 -0.73
N SER A 36 64.46 3.82 -1.98
CA SER A 36 65.58 3.33 -2.77
C SER A 36 66.52 4.51 -3.01
N HIS A 37 67.56 4.63 -2.18
CA HIS A 37 68.70 5.49 -2.47
C HIS A 37 69.45 4.87 -3.66
N SER A 38 69.15 5.36 -4.86
CA SER A 38 70.01 5.15 -6.03
C SER A 38 71.32 5.92 -5.83
N SER A 39 72.25 5.35 -5.06
CA SER A 39 73.65 5.74 -5.09
C SER A 39 74.35 4.85 -6.11
N ALA A 40 74.26 5.25 -7.38
CA ALA A 40 75.08 4.70 -8.46
C ALA A 40 75.84 5.86 -9.10
N SER A 41 76.84 6.34 -8.39
CA SER A 41 77.89 7.20 -8.95
C SER A 41 79.21 6.64 -8.44
N GLY A 42 79.57 5.48 -8.95
CA GLY A 42 80.95 5.00 -8.92
C GLY A 42 81.72 5.71 -10.04
N PRO A 43 82.93 6.22 -9.79
CA PRO A 43 83.83 6.64 -10.86
C PRO A 43 84.07 5.41 -11.74
N TRP A 44 83.83 5.55 -13.03
CA TRP A 44 84.25 4.54 -13.99
C TRP A 44 85.78 4.62 -14.07
N GLU A 45 86.48 3.79 -13.30
CA GLU A 45 87.88 3.52 -13.58
C GLU A 45 87.93 2.71 -14.86
N VAL A 46 88.15 3.41 -15.98
CA VAL A 46 88.59 2.82 -17.24
C VAL A 46 90.08 2.54 -17.07
N ASP A 47 90.40 1.29 -16.78
CA ASP A 47 91.74 0.75 -16.98
C ASP A 47 91.64 -0.62 -17.67
N GLY A 48 92.05 -0.64 -18.94
CA GLY A 48 92.09 -1.81 -19.81
C GLY A 48 92.24 -1.38 -21.27
N PRO A 49 93.10 -2.04 -22.06
CA PRO A 49 93.73 -1.45 -23.24
C PRO A 49 92.72 -1.16 -24.34
N GLU A 50 92.96 -0.06 -25.07
CA GLU A 50 92.19 0.37 -26.24
C GLU A 50 91.79 -0.78 -27.16
N ASP A 51 90.51 -1.14 -27.12
CA ASP A 51 89.83 -1.79 -28.22
C ASP A 51 88.46 -1.11 -28.41
N ALA A 52 88.48 -0.09 -29.28
CA ALA A 52 87.34 0.60 -29.91
C ALA A 52 86.18 1.10 -28.99
N PRO A 53 86.30 2.31 -28.39
CA PRO A 53 85.18 2.98 -27.74
C PRO A 53 84.28 3.63 -28.80
N GLY A 54 83.43 2.84 -29.46
CA GLY A 54 82.54 3.43 -30.47
C GLY A 54 81.71 2.48 -31.33
N ARG A 55 81.92 1.16 -31.26
CA ARG A 55 81.17 0.23 -32.12
C ARG A 55 79.79 -0.16 -31.56
N ASP A 56 79.68 -0.28 -30.24
CA ASP A 56 78.44 -0.70 -29.58
C ASP A 56 77.61 0.47 -29.04
N LEU A 57 78.22 1.64 -28.84
CA LEU A 57 77.53 2.88 -28.51
C LEU A 57 76.41 3.23 -29.52
N PRO A 58 76.64 3.10 -30.84
CA PRO A 58 75.60 3.26 -31.85
C PRO A 58 74.48 2.20 -31.75
N LEU A 59 74.82 0.96 -31.41
CA LEU A 59 73.84 -0.12 -31.25
C LEU A 59 72.99 0.09 -29.99
N LEU A 60 73.62 0.44 -28.87
CA LEU A 60 72.95 0.80 -27.63
C LEU A 60 72.09 2.04 -27.81
N ARG A 61 72.59 3.08 -28.49
CA ARG A 61 71.81 4.27 -28.82
C ARG A 61 70.63 3.94 -29.75
N ARG A 62 70.82 3.05 -30.73
CA ARG A 62 69.74 2.57 -31.61
C ARG A 62 68.70 1.74 -30.85
N ALA A 63 69.14 0.86 -29.94
CA ALA A 63 68.27 0.06 -29.10
C ALA A 63 67.49 0.94 -28.09
N ALA A 64 68.18 1.87 -27.43
CA ALA A 64 67.58 2.86 -26.54
C ALA A 64 66.61 3.78 -27.29
N LEU A 65 66.91 4.19 -28.52
CA LEU A 65 65.98 4.93 -29.39
C LEU A 65 64.77 4.07 -29.77
N GLY A 66 64.96 2.77 -30.04
CA GLY A 66 63.86 1.83 -30.31
C GLY A 66 62.93 1.66 -29.12
N TYR A 67 63.49 1.48 -27.92
CA TYR A 67 62.73 1.43 -26.67
C TYR A 67 62.07 2.77 -26.35
N ALA A 68 62.80 3.88 -26.47
CA ALA A 68 62.28 5.22 -26.25
C ALA A 68 61.15 5.55 -27.24
N SER A 69 61.24 5.13 -28.51
CA SER A 69 60.15 5.32 -29.49
C SER A 69 58.90 4.48 -29.21
N SER A 70 59.04 3.41 -28.42
CA SER A 70 57.91 2.57 -28.00
C SER A 70 57.20 3.13 -26.76
N LEU A 71 57.96 3.81 -25.89
CA LEU A 71 57.49 4.40 -24.63
C LEU A 71 57.10 5.88 -24.74
N LEU A 72 57.78 6.64 -25.60
CA LEU A 72 57.48 8.03 -25.89
C LEU A 72 56.52 8.06 -27.08
N PRO A 73 55.34 8.69 -26.96
CA PRO A 73 54.47 8.91 -28.10
C PRO A 73 55.22 9.82 -29.08
N VAL A 74 55.74 9.26 -30.18
CA VAL A 74 56.57 10.01 -31.13
C VAL A 74 55.77 11.11 -31.83
N THR A 75 54.45 10.95 -31.99
CA THR A 75 53.57 12.00 -32.53
C THR A 75 52.12 11.73 -32.11
N GLY A 76 51.67 12.40 -31.05
CA GLY A 76 50.25 12.50 -30.72
C GLY A 76 49.64 11.31 -29.95
N PRO A 77 48.40 11.50 -29.46
CA PRO A 77 47.66 10.47 -28.74
C PRO A 77 47.50 9.20 -29.59
N ARG A 78 47.60 8.02 -28.95
CA ARG A 78 47.33 6.75 -29.64
C ARG A 78 45.82 6.59 -29.80
N PRO A 79 45.31 6.26 -31.00
CA PRO A 79 43.87 6.19 -31.26
C PRO A 79 43.16 5.16 -30.38
N GLU A 80 43.85 4.09 -29.96
CA GLU A 80 43.28 3.10 -29.03
C GLU A 80 43.11 3.67 -27.62
N VAL A 81 44.02 4.56 -27.19
CA VAL A 81 43.94 5.22 -25.88
C VAL A 81 42.84 6.28 -25.90
N GLU A 82 42.72 7.05 -26.99
CA GLU A 82 41.63 8.02 -27.16
C GLU A 82 40.26 7.34 -27.22
N ALA A 83 40.16 6.20 -27.92
CA ALA A 83 38.92 5.43 -27.96
C ALA A 83 38.55 4.87 -26.58
N LEU A 84 39.54 4.43 -25.81
CA LEU A 84 39.33 4.00 -24.42
C LEU A 84 38.88 5.17 -23.55
N ASP A 85 39.55 6.32 -23.62
CA ASP A 85 39.19 7.52 -22.86
C ASP A 85 37.76 7.97 -23.21
N ALA A 86 37.41 8.03 -24.50
CA ALA A 86 36.06 8.36 -24.94
C ALA A 86 35.02 7.35 -24.43
N SER A 87 35.35 6.06 -24.39
CA SER A 87 34.46 5.03 -23.84
C SER A 87 34.29 5.13 -22.32
N LEU A 88 35.33 5.55 -21.60
CA LEU A 88 35.28 5.78 -20.16
C LEU A 88 34.40 7.00 -19.86
N GLU A 89 34.56 8.09 -20.61
CA GLU A 89 33.72 9.27 -20.46
C GLU A 89 32.24 8.96 -20.76
N ASP A 90 31.94 8.18 -21.81
CA ASP A 90 30.56 7.72 -22.09
C ASP A 90 30.02 6.84 -20.95
N LEU A 91 30.84 5.95 -20.39
CA LEU A 91 30.43 5.11 -19.25
C LEU A 91 30.18 5.95 -17.99
N LEU A 92 31.03 6.91 -17.69
CA LEU A 92 30.87 7.82 -16.54
C LEU A 92 29.59 8.64 -16.69
N ALA A 93 29.33 9.19 -17.88
CA ALA A 93 28.09 9.90 -18.17
C ALA A 93 26.84 9.02 -17.99
N ARG A 94 26.88 7.75 -18.42
CA ARG A 94 25.80 6.79 -18.19
C ARG A 94 25.60 6.49 -16.72
N VAL A 95 26.68 6.37 -15.94
CA VAL A 95 26.59 6.15 -14.49
C VAL A 95 25.90 7.34 -13.81
N ASP A 96 26.24 8.57 -14.19
CA ASP A 96 25.58 9.77 -13.67
C ASP A 96 24.08 9.80 -14.03
N GLU A 97 23.72 9.38 -15.24
CA GLU A 97 22.32 9.22 -15.66
C GLU A 97 21.59 8.17 -14.79
N PHE A 98 22.22 7.01 -14.55
CA PHE A 98 21.65 5.98 -13.67
C PHE A 98 21.46 6.47 -12.24
N VAL A 99 22.39 7.25 -11.71
CA VAL A 99 22.25 7.87 -10.39
C VAL A 99 21.05 8.82 -10.39
N GLY A 100 20.91 9.66 -11.42
CA GLY A 100 19.74 10.53 -11.57
C GLY A 100 18.42 9.76 -11.62
N MET A 101 18.36 8.65 -12.37
CA MET A 101 17.18 7.77 -12.41
C MET A 101 16.89 7.11 -11.05
N LEU A 102 17.91 6.65 -10.33
CA LEU A 102 17.73 6.06 -9.00
C LEU A 102 17.20 7.08 -8.00
N ASP A 103 17.66 8.32 -8.06
CA ASP A 103 17.20 9.37 -7.15
C ASP A 103 15.75 9.77 -7.46
N MET A 104 15.35 9.81 -8.74
CA MET A 104 13.94 9.96 -9.12
C MET A 104 13.08 8.81 -8.58
N ILE A 105 13.50 7.55 -8.80
CA ILE A 105 12.75 6.38 -8.32
C ILE A 105 12.64 6.38 -6.79
N ARG A 106 13.72 6.73 -6.08
CA ARG A 106 13.70 6.86 -4.61
C ARG A 106 12.78 7.97 -4.15
N GLY A 107 12.81 9.13 -4.82
CA GLY A 107 11.92 10.25 -4.56
C GLY A 107 10.45 9.86 -4.73
N ASP A 108 10.11 9.24 -5.86
CA ASP A 108 8.76 8.78 -6.16
C ASP A 108 8.30 7.70 -5.17
N SER A 109 9.16 6.73 -4.87
CA SER A 109 8.87 5.67 -3.90
C SER A 109 8.62 6.26 -2.51
N SER A 110 9.47 7.21 -2.09
CA SER A 110 9.31 7.93 -0.83
C SER A 110 7.96 8.65 -0.79
N HIS A 111 7.62 9.43 -1.82
CA HIS A 111 6.35 10.15 -1.90
C HIS A 111 5.12 9.22 -1.91
N VAL A 112 5.16 8.10 -2.66
CA VAL A 112 4.09 7.10 -2.67
C VAL A 112 3.88 6.52 -1.26
N VAL A 113 4.96 6.19 -0.55
CA VAL A 113 4.87 5.60 0.79
C VAL A 113 4.48 6.63 1.86
N SER A 114 5.03 7.84 1.80
CA SER A 114 4.81 8.89 2.80
C SER A 114 3.47 9.60 2.65
N GLU A 115 2.99 9.77 1.42
CA GLU A 115 1.77 10.52 1.14
C GLU A 115 0.70 9.68 0.43
N GLY A 116 1.08 8.98 -0.63
CA GLY A 116 0.14 8.24 -1.48
C GLY A 116 -0.65 7.19 -0.70
N VAL A 117 0.05 6.26 -0.05
CA VAL A 117 -0.56 5.16 0.70
C VAL A 117 -1.42 5.67 1.87
N PRO A 118 -0.96 6.60 2.74
CA PRO A 118 -1.81 7.16 3.79
C PRO A 118 -3.06 7.86 3.25
N ARG A 119 -2.97 8.60 2.15
CA ARG A 119 -4.13 9.27 1.52
C ARG A 119 -5.15 8.27 1.01
N ILE A 120 -4.70 7.20 0.34
CA ILE A 120 -5.57 6.12 -0.12
C ILE A 120 -6.24 5.44 1.08
N HIS A 121 -5.48 5.14 2.14
CA HIS A 121 -6.03 4.52 3.34
C HIS A 121 -7.08 5.42 4.02
N ALA A 122 -6.82 6.73 4.13
CA ALA A 122 -7.78 7.70 4.67
C ALA A 122 -9.08 7.72 3.85
N LYS A 123 -8.97 7.74 2.51
CA LYS A 123 -10.15 7.68 1.63
C LYS A 123 -10.89 6.35 1.72
N ALA A 124 -10.18 5.23 1.81
CA ALA A 124 -10.81 3.93 2.06
C ALA A 124 -11.55 3.89 3.42
N ALA A 125 -11.03 4.57 4.45
CA ALA A 125 -11.69 4.69 5.74
C ALA A 125 -12.97 5.56 5.66
N GLU A 126 -12.96 6.64 4.89
CA GLU A 126 -14.16 7.44 4.60
C GLU A 126 -15.22 6.58 3.88
N MET A 127 -14.81 5.80 2.87
CA MET A 127 -15.72 4.90 2.15
C MET A 127 -16.36 3.86 3.07
N ARG A 128 -15.61 3.28 4.02
CA ARG A 128 -16.15 2.35 5.02
C ARG A 128 -17.27 2.97 5.85
N ARG A 129 -17.18 4.27 6.19
CA ARG A 129 -18.25 4.98 6.90
C ARG A 129 -19.49 5.12 6.03
N ILE A 130 -19.33 5.39 4.74
CA ILE A 130 -20.44 5.49 3.79
C ILE A 130 -21.14 4.13 3.64
N TYR A 131 -20.38 3.04 3.47
CA TYR A 131 -20.96 1.69 3.44
C TYR A 131 -21.73 1.37 4.72
N GLY A 132 -21.18 1.70 5.89
CA GLY A 132 -21.91 1.54 7.16
C GLY A 132 -23.22 2.35 7.25
N ARG A 133 -23.30 3.51 6.57
CA ARG A 133 -24.57 4.27 6.47
C ARG A 133 -25.56 3.60 5.52
N ILE A 134 -25.07 3.01 4.43
CA ILE A 134 -25.88 2.25 3.48
C ILE A 134 -26.47 1.01 4.15
N ASP A 135 -25.66 0.25 4.90
CA ASP A 135 -26.12 -0.96 5.61
C ASP A 135 -27.20 -0.63 6.65
N LYS A 136 -27.03 0.48 7.40
CA LYS A 136 -28.05 0.97 8.34
C LYS A 136 -29.35 1.35 7.62
N LEU A 137 -29.24 2.00 6.47
CA LEU A 137 -30.41 2.34 5.65
C LEU A 137 -31.13 1.09 5.14
N GLU A 138 -30.39 0.09 4.66
CA GLU A 138 -30.98 -1.15 4.20
C GLU A 138 -31.70 -1.89 5.34
N ALA A 139 -31.09 -1.97 6.52
CA ALA A 139 -31.71 -2.54 7.71
C ALA A 139 -33.00 -1.80 8.11
N PHE A 140 -32.97 -0.47 8.05
CA PHE A 140 -34.13 0.36 8.34
C PHE A 140 -35.26 0.12 7.34
N VAL A 141 -34.98 0.13 6.03
CA VAL A 141 -35.98 -0.15 4.99
C VAL A 141 -36.59 -1.53 5.17
N ARG A 142 -35.78 -2.54 5.52
CA ARG A 142 -36.28 -3.90 5.80
C ARG A 142 -37.26 -3.92 6.98
N MET A 143 -36.92 -3.22 8.06
CA MET A 143 -37.79 -3.09 9.25
C MET A 143 -39.13 -2.42 8.91
N ILE A 144 -39.10 -1.35 8.11
CA ILE A 144 -40.32 -0.68 7.64
C ILE A 144 -41.15 -1.65 6.81
N GLY A 145 -40.53 -2.37 5.88
CA GLY A 145 -41.21 -3.36 5.05
C GLY A 145 -41.95 -4.41 5.89
N SER A 146 -41.31 -4.96 6.93
CA SER A 146 -41.96 -5.88 7.86
C SER A 146 -43.10 -5.23 8.65
N SER A 147 -42.96 -3.96 9.05
CA SER A 147 -44.00 -3.23 9.77
C SER A 147 -45.24 -2.98 8.91
N VAL A 148 -45.05 -2.61 7.63
CA VAL A 148 -46.12 -2.42 6.65
C VAL A 148 -46.82 -3.74 6.35
N ALA A 149 -46.08 -4.82 6.10
CA ALA A 149 -46.66 -6.14 5.87
C ALA A 149 -47.55 -6.60 7.04
N ARG A 150 -47.12 -6.36 8.28
CA ARG A 150 -47.94 -6.67 9.47
C ARG A 150 -49.20 -5.81 9.54
N MET A 151 -49.10 -4.53 9.18
CA MET A 151 -50.26 -3.64 9.12
C MET A 151 -51.25 -4.06 8.03
N GLU A 152 -50.76 -4.44 6.84
CA GLU A 152 -51.59 -4.96 5.75
C GLU A 152 -52.33 -6.24 6.17
N GLU A 153 -51.69 -7.15 6.90
CA GLU A 153 -52.32 -8.36 7.44
C GLU A 153 -53.44 -8.02 8.44
N GLN A 154 -53.20 -7.06 9.35
CA GLN A 154 -54.20 -6.59 10.30
C GLN A 154 -55.40 -5.95 9.62
N VAL A 155 -55.16 -5.13 8.59
CA VAL A 155 -56.23 -4.51 7.79
C VAL A 155 -57.02 -5.58 7.05
N THR A 156 -56.34 -6.51 6.38
CA THR A 156 -56.99 -7.63 5.66
C THR A 156 -57.85 -8.46 6.60
N LYS A 157 -57.38 -8.74 7.83
CA LYS A 157 -58.15 -9.44 8.85
C LYS A 157 -59.38 -8.65 9.30
N ALA A 158 -59.22 -7.35 9.59
CA ALA A 158 -60.33 -6.49 9.99
C ALA A 158 -61.38 -6.35 8.87
N GLU A 159 -60.95 -6.25 7.61
CA GLU A 159 -61.82 -6.23 6.44
C GLU A 159 -62.55 -7.56 6.26
N ALA A 160 -61.89 -8.70 6.48
CA ALA A 160 -62.53 -10.00 6.44
C ALA A 160 -63.62 -10.12 7.52
N GLU A 161 -63.36 -9.69 8.75
CA GLU A 161 -64.32 -9.68 9.86
C GLU A 161 -65.49 -8.72 9.63
N LEU A 162 -65.23 -7.55 9.03
CA LEU A 162 -66.27 -6.56 8.71
C LEU A 162 -67.09 -6.95 7.46
N GLY A 163 -66.44 -7.52 6.46
CA GLY A 163 -67.03 -8.02 5.20
C GLY A 163 -67.83 -9.30 5.41
N THR A 164 -67.50 -10.11 6.42
CA THR A 164 -68.36 -11.17 6.97
C THR A 164 -69.42 -10.62 7.92
N PHE A 165 -69.95 -9.42 7.67
CA PHE A 165 -71.18 -8.98 8.32
C PHE A 165 -72.25 -10.06 8.10
N PRO A 166 -72.74 -10.75 9.15
CA PRO A 166 -73.36 -12.03 8.94
C PRO A 166 -74.65 -11.83 8.16
N ARG A 167 -74.74 -12.41 6.96
CA ARG A 167 -75.99 -12.46 6.19
C ARG A 167 -77.13 -13.08 7.04
N ALA A 168 -76.77 -13.86 8.04
CA ALA A 168 -77.65 -14.35 9.11
C ALA A 168 -78.23 -13.24 10.01
N PHE A 169 -77.46 -12.22 10.40
CA PHE A 169 -77.96 -11.09 11.20
C PHE A 169 -78.90 -10.18 10.41
N ARG A 170 -78.67 -10.00 9.11
CA ARG A 170 -79.65 -9.32 8.23
C ARG A 170 -80.96 -10.11 8.16
N ARG A 171 -80.92 -11.44 8.03
CA ARG A 171 -82.14 -12.28 8.07
C ARG A 171 -82.85 -12.26 9.43
N LEU A 172 -82.12 -12.17 10.54
CA LEU A 172 -82.69 -12.10 11.88
C LEU A 172 -83.32 -10.73 12.18
N LEU A 173 -82.75 -9.64 11.66
CA LEU A 173 -83.32 -8.30 11.81
C LEU A 173 -84.52 -8.06 10.88
N HIS A 174 -84.62 -8.78 9.76
CA HIS A 174 -85.80 -8.72 8.88
C HIS A 174 -87.00 -9.55 9.39
N THR A 175 -86.83 -10.39 10.41
CA THR A 175 -87.90 -11.23 10.97
C THR A 175 -88.50 -10.68 12.27
N ILE A 176 -87.92 -9.63 12.85
CA ILE A 176 -88.43 -9.00 14.08
C ILE A 176 -88.78 -7.55 13.76
N SER A 177 -90.05 -7.32 13.44
CA SER A 177 -90.66 -6.00 13.42
C SER A 177 -91.45 -5.76 14.72
N VAL A 178 -91.38 -4.51 15.20
CA VAL A 178 -92.25 -3.79 16.18
C VAL A 178 -92.03 -4.07 17.70
N PRO A 179 -92.51 -3.20 18.63
CA PRO A 179 -92.01 -1.87 19.02
C PRO A 179 -91.43 -1.80 20.46
N ALA A 180 -90.82 -0.65 20.77
CA ALA A 180 -90.62 0.04 22.06
C ALA A 180 -90.71 -0.74 23.41
N LEU A 181 -89.78 -0.34 24.30
CA LEU A 181 -89.60 -0.71 25.71
C LEU A 181 -88.80 -1.99 25.92
N PHE A 182 -87.49 -1.90 26.16
CA PHE A 182 -86.81 -2.56 27.29
C PHE A 182 -85.47 -1.88 27.56
N LYS A 183 -85.26 -1.53 28.84
CA LYS A 183 -84.01 -0.99 29.39
C LYS A 183 -83.08 -2.15 29.69
N SER A 184 -81.97 -2.24 28.96
CA SER A 184 -80.74 -2.91 29.39
C SER A 184 -79.67 -2.57 28.36
N ALA A 185 -78.56 -2.01 28.82
CA ALA A 185 -77.43 -1.64 27.97
C ALA A 185 -76.98 -2.85 27.13
N PRO A 186 -76.82 -2.71 25.80
CA PRO A 186 -76.29 -3.79 25.00
C PRO A 186 -74.79 -3.90 25.27
N THR A 187 -74.37 -4.96 25.95
CA THR A 187 -73.01 -5.47 25.81
C THR A 187 -72.90 -6.02 24.39
N GLY A 188 -72.64 -5.13 23.43
CA GLY A 188 -72.36 -5.50 22.05
C GLY A 188 -71.12 -6.40 21.99
N PRO A 189 -70.97 -7.21 20.93
CA PRO A 189 -69.73 -7.97 20.73
C PRO A 189 -68.59 -6.97 20.87
N GLN A 190 -67.67 -7.25 21.79
CA GLN A 190 -66.48 -6.42 22.00
C GLN A 190 -65.81 -6.30 20.64
N ARG A 191 -66.02 -5.17 19.96
CA ARG A 191 -65.14 -4.74 18.89
C ARG A 191 -63.78 -4.75 19.55
N ALA A 192 -62.89 -5.64 19.09
CA ALA A 192 -61.52 -5.65 19.56
C ALA A 192 -61.06 -4.19 19.55
N ALA A 193 -60.75 -3.67 20.74
CA ALA A 193 -60.41 -2.26 20.89
C ALA A 193 -59.26 -1.99 19.94
N TYR A 194 -59.43 -1.02 19.03
CA TYR A 194 -58.40 -0.67 18.08
C TYR A 194 -57.15 -0.25 18.85
N GLU A 195 -56.08 -1.04 18.71
CA GLU A 195 -54.77 -0.70 19.25
C GLU A 195 -53.97 -0.04 18.12
N PRO A 196 -53.59 1.25 18.26
CA PRO A 196 -52.82 1.95 17.25
C PRO A 196 -51.49 1.23 16.99
N PRO A 197 -51.08 1.04 15.73
CA PRO A 197 -49.76 0.50 15.41
C PRO A 197 -48.65 1.38 16.00
N VAL A 198 -47.65 0.76 16.61
CA VAL A 198 -46.45 1.45 17.07
C VAL A 198 -45.72 2.02 15.85
N LEU A 199 -45.66 3.34 15.75
CA LEU A 199 -44.96 4.04 14.69
C LEU A 199 -43.47 4.11 15.02
N PHE A 200 -42.62 3.74 14.06
CA PHE A 200 -41.18 3.94 14.18
C PHE A 200 -40.83 5.41 13.96
N ARG A 201 -39.77 5.86 14.64
CA ARG A 201 -39.22 7.21 14.49
C ARG A 201 -37.88 7.13 13.79
N THR A 202 -37.72 7.87 12.70
CA THR A 202 -36.48 7.93 11.93
C THR A 202 -35.30 8.39 12.78
N GLU A 203 -35.56 9.25 13.76
CA GLU A 203 -34.56 9.83 14.65
C GLU A 203 -33.90 8.79 15.54
N ASP A 204 -34.63 7.72 15.90
CA ASP A 204 -34.12 6.62 16.74
C ASP A 204 -33.14 5.71 15.98
N HIS A 205 -33.19 5.73 14.64
CA HIS A 205 -32.35 4.88 13.78
C HIS A 205 -31.18 5.63 13.13
N PHE A 206 -31.29 6.95 12.99
CA PHE A 206 -30.25 7.84 12.44
C PHE A 206 -29.99 9.04 13.36
N PRO A 207 -29.42 8.84 14.57
CA PRO A 207 -29.08 9.95 15.45
C PRO A 207 -27.95 10.77 14.83
N GLY A 208 -28.29 11.97 14.32
CA GLY A 208 -27.32 12.98 13.90
C GLY A 208 -26.73 12.82 12.49
N CYS A 209 -27.56 12.92 11.44
CA CYS A 209 -27.07 13.36 10.13
C CYS A 209 -26.77 14.89 10.11
N GLU A 210 -26.14 15.40 11.18
CA GLU A 210 -25.64 16.76 11.31
C GLU A 210 -24.13 16.78 11.01
N ASP A 211 -23.66 16.06 9.98
CA ASP A 211 -22.38 16.40 9.35
C ASP A 211 -22.65 17.62 8.45
N ARG A 212 -22.82 18.78 9.07
CA ARG A 212 -22.77 20.05 8.37
C ARG A 212 -21.34 20.17 7.82
N PRO A 213 -21.14 20.26 6.49
CA PRO A 213 -19.82 20.52 5.96
C PRO A 213 -19.38 21.89 6.52
N GLN A 214 -18.35 21.89 7.36
CA GLN A 214 -17.64 23.12 7.68
C GLN A 214 -16.91 23.52 6.40
N LEU A 215 -17.41 24.60 5.80
CA LEU A 215 -16.84 25.30 4.65
C LEU A 215 -15.37 25.66 4.87
#